data_AF-A0A917YW49-F1
#
_entry.id   AF-A0A917YW49-F1
#
_cell.length_a   1.000
_cell.length_b   1.000
_cell.length_c   1.000
_cell.angle_alpha   90.00
_cell.angle_beta   90.00
_cell.angle_gamma   90.00
#
_symmetry.space_group_name_H-M   'P 1'
#
loop_
_entity.id
_entity.type
_entity.pdbx_description
1 polymer ?
#
loop_
_entity_poly.entity_id
_entity_poly.type
_entity_poly.pdbx_seq_one_letter_code
_entity_poly.pdbx_strand_id
1 'polypeptide(L)' 'MAALTVAICEDPWLTASDQVGTDPDWREILIPKGFGIAEYRIDRKNQQVLLTRIVLF' A
#
# COMPACT_ATOMS: atom_id res chain seq x y z
N MET A 1 0.04 -16.70 6.06
CA MET A 1 0.66 -15.39 5.75
C MET A 1 0.40 -15.12 4.28
N ALA A 2 -0.44 -14.14 3.95
CA ALA A 2 -0.62 -13.72 2.56
C ALA A 2 0.60 -12.88 2.12
N ALA A 3 0.92 -12.88 0.82
CA ALA A 3 1.86 -11.91 0.29
C ALA A 3 1.32 -10.49 0.52
N LEU A 4 2.19 -9.51 0.78
CA LEU A 4 1.79 -8.13 1.09
C LEU A 4 0.82 -7.55 0.05
N THR A 5 1.05 -7.84 -1.23
CA THR A 5 0.18 -7.41 -2.33
C THR A 5 -1.23 -7.96 -2.22
N VAL A 6 -1.40 -9.21 -1.78
CA VAL A 6 -2.71 -9.81 -1.54
C VAL A 6 -3.39 -9.14 -0.36
N ALA A 7 -2.66 -8.90 0.73
CA ALA A 7 -3.19 -8.20 1.90
C ALA A 7 -3.69 -6.79 1.57
N ILE A 8 -2.95 -6.03 0.74
CA ILE A 8 -3.37 -4.71 0.27
C ILE A 8 -4.64 -4.80 -0.60
N CYS A 9 -4.76 -5.84 -1.45
CA CYS A 9 -5.96 -6.05 -2.26
C CYS A 9 -7.19 -6.44 -1.42
N GLU A 10 -7.01 -7.19 -0.34
CA GLU A 10 -8.09 -7.59 0.58
C GLU A 10 -8.56 -6.42 1.45
N ASP A 11 -7.62 -5.61 1.97
CA ASP A 11 -7.89 -4.40 2.73
C ASP A 11 -6.86 -3.31 2.37
N PRO A 12 -7.24 -2.30 1.56
CA PRO A 12 -6.33 -1.22 1.18
C PRO A 12 -5.96 -0.28 2.34
N TRP A 13 -6.70 -0.32 3.45
CA TRP A 13 -6.51 0.55 4.62
C TRP A 13 -5.86 -0.20 5.79
N LEU A 14 -4.91 -1.09 5.48
CA LEU A 14 -4.13 -1.83 6.48
C LEU A 14 -3.67 -0.91 7.61
N THR A 15 -3.78 -1.38 8.87
CA THR A 15 -3.38 -0.61 10.05
C THR A 15 -1.91 -0.18 10.02
N ALA A 16 -1.06 -0.95 9.34
CA ALA A 16 0.36 -0.64 9.16
C ALA A 16 0.65 0.24 7.93
N SER A 17 -0.39 0.69 7.21
CA SER A 17 -0.25 1.63 6.10
C SER A 17 -0.47 3.07 6.57
N ASP A 18 0.41 3.96 6.13
CA ASP A 18 0.35 5.38 6.44
C ASP A 18 -0.13 6.18 5.22
N GLN A 19 -0.80 7.31 5.47
CA GLN A 19 -1.21 8.22 4.41
C GLN A 19 0.00 9.02 3.91
N VAL A 20 0.15 9.11 2.59
CA VAL A 20 1.20 9.90 1.96
C VAL A 20 0.70 11.32 1.70
N GLY A 21 1.26 12.28 2.43
CA GLY A 21 0.93 13.71 2.28
C GLY A 21 -0.54 13.99 2.60
N THR A 22 -1.21 14.79 1.76
CA THR A 22 -2.62 15.19 1.97
C THR A 22 -3.61 14.39 1.13
N ASP A 23 -3.15 13.41 0.34
CA ASP A 23 -4.03 12.58 -0.50
C ASP A 23 -4.55 11.39 0.33
N PRO A 24 -5.85 11.33 0.68
CA PRO A 24 -6.39 10.28 1.55
C PRO A 24 -6.36 8.88 0.92
N ASP A 25 -6.14 8.81 -0.39
CA ASP A 25 -6.11 7.58 -1.18
C ASP A 25 -4.70 7.13 -1.52
N TRP A 26 -3.68 7.92 -1.19
CA TRP A 26 -2.28 7.52 -1.37
C TRP A 26 -1.72 6.99 -0.06
N ARG A 27 -1.20 5.76 -0.10
CA ARG A 27 -0.67 5.07 1.07
C ARG A 27 0.72 4.50 0.84
N GLU A 28 1.45 4.36 1.94
CA GLU A 28 2.72 3.64 2.00
C GLU A 28 2.70 2.60 3.10
N ILE A 29 3.43 1.50 2.91
CA ILE A 29 3.56 0.44 3.91
C ILE A 29 4.97 -0.15 3.85
N LEU A 30 5.51 -0.46 5.02
CA LEU A 30 6.79 -1.16 5.13
C LEU A 30 6.67 -2.59 4.59
N ILE A 31 7.59 -2.97 3.72
CA ILE A 31 7.72 -4.35 3.26
C ILE A 31 8.26 -5.17 4.44
N PRO A 32 7.55 -6.24 4.86
CA PRO A 32 7.96 -7.06 6.00
C PRO A 32 9.41 -7.50 5.91
N LYS A 33 10.07 -7.63 7.08
CA LYS A 33 11.50 -7.92 7.23
C LYS A 33 12.44 -6.80 6.76
N GLY A 34 11.92 -5.58 6.58
CA GLY A 34 12.73 -4.38 6.32
C GLY A 34 13.30 -4.33 4.91
N PHE A 35 12.61 -4.91 3.93
CA PHE A 35 13.09 -4.95 2.54
C PHE A 35 12.84 -3.65 1.77
N GLY A 36 12.09 -2.71 2.32
CA GLY A 36 11.74 -1.47 1.63
C GLY A 36 10.38 -0.90 2.01
N ILE A 37 9.88 -0.01 1.15
CA ILE A 37 8.57 0.63 1.23
C ILE A 37 7.81 0.32 -0.06
N ALA A 38 6.53 -0.02 0.08
CA ALA A 38 5.58 -0.10 -1.03
C ALA A 38 4.60 1.08 -0.93
N GLU A 39 4.54 1.89 -1.98
CA GLU A 39 3.54 2.93 -2.15
C GLU A 39 2.43 2.45 -3.09
N TYR A 40 1.19 2.77 -2.77
CA TYR A 40 0.04 2.43 -3.58
C TYR A 40 -1.06 3.49 -3.49
N ARG A 41 -1.96 3.49 -4.49
CA ARG A 41 -3.14 4.34 -4.53
C ARG A 41 -4.42 3.53 -4.56
N ILE A 42 -5.45 4.05 -3.90
CA ILE A 42 -6.78 3.46 -3.83
C ILE A 42 -7.67 4.20 -4.83
N ASP A 43 -8.04 3.54 -5.92
CA ASP A 43 -9.05 4.04 -6.84
C ASP A 43 -10.44 3.55 -6.39
N ARG A 44 -11.10 4.38 -5.57
CA ARG A 44 -12.45 4.07 -5.06
C ARG A 44 -13.50 3.99 -6.16
N LYS A 45 -13.31 4.71 -7.26
CA LYS A 45 -14.27 4.76 -8.37
C LYS A 45 -14.29 3.44 -9.14
N ASN A 46 -13.11 2.90 -9.41
CA ASN A 46 -12.96 1.65 -10.15
C ASN A 46 -12.81 0.42 -9.25
N GLN A 47 -12.83 0.60 -7.92
CA GLN A 47 -12.62 -0.44 -6.91
C GLN A 47 -11.28 -1.18 -7.11
N GLN A 48 -10.21 -0.40 -7.31
CA GLN A 48 -8.87 -0.92 -7.61
C GLN A 48 -7.83 -0.39 -6.64
N VAL A 49 -6.77 -1.17 -6.46
CA VAL A 49 -5.54 -0.74 -5.80
C VAL A 49 -4.43 -0.73 -6.85
N LEU A 50 -3.76 0.41 -6.99
CA LEU A 50 -2.63 0.57 -7.90
C LEU A 50 -1.33 0.64 -7.10
N LEU A 51 -0.47 -0.36 -7.25
CA LEU A 51 0.89 -0.30 -6.73
C LEU A 51 1.69 0.71 -7.58
N THR A 52 2.12 1.82 -6.98
CA THR A 52 2.76 2.92 -7.72
C THR A 52 4.27 2.83 -7.66
N ARG A 53 4.83 2.48 -6.50
CA ARG A 53 6.28 2.48 -6.30
C ARG A 53 6.70 1.42 -5.29
N ILE A 54 7.86 0.82 -5.55
CA ILE A 54 8.61 0.02 -4.58
C ILE A 54 9.99 0.66 -4.43
N VAL A 55 10.37 1.00 -3.19
CA VAL A 55 11.70 1.48 -2.84
C VAL A 55 12.37 0.42 -1.97
N LEU A 56 13.46 -0.18 -2.44
CA LEU A 56 14.18 -1.21 -1.70
C LEU A 56 15.31 -0.58 -0.86
N PHE A 57 15.65 -1.25 0.24
CA PHE A 57 16.78 -0.90 1.11
C PHE A 57 17.99 -1.81 0.89
#